data_AF-F8XKK9-F1
#
_entry.id   AF-F8XKK9-F1
#
_cell.length_a   1.000
_cell.length_b   1.000
_cell.length_c   1.000
_cell.angle_alpha   90.00
_cell.angle_beta   90.00
_cell.angle_gamma   90.00
#
_symmetry.space_group_name_H-M   'P 1'
#
loop_
_entity.id
_entity.type
_entity.pdbx_description
1 polymer ?
#
loop_
_entity_poly.entity_id
_entity_poly.type
_entity_poly.pdbx_seq_one_letter_code
_entity_poly.pdbx_strand_id
1 'polypeptide(L)'
;MVDEQADADAIFTVDVGTPTLWAARYLHMNGKRSLLGSFNHGSMANALPQALGAKAEHPDRQVVALCGDGGLSMLLGDLLSIRQLNLPIKMVVFNNSSLGFVDMEMKASGYVPHGTDLHETNFAGIALGAGILGLRVENAEELPAALRKAFDHLGPVLIDVVTAKQELGIPPKIKLAQAKGFSLYMMRAIMSGRGSEVLELAKTNLR
;
A
#
# COMPACT_ATOMS: atom_id res chain seq x y z
N MET A 1 -4.14 7.24 11.52
CA MET A 1 -3.11 6.41 12.16
C MET A 1 -1.69 6.73 11.70
N VAL A 2 -1.26 6.39 10.48
CA VAL A 2 0.10 6.77 10.01
C VAL A 2 0.29 8.28 10.03
N ASP A 3 -0.69 9.02 9.51
CA ASP A 3 -0.71 10.49 9.53
C ASP A 3 -0.57 11.10 10.94
N GLU A 4 -1.15 10.47 11.96
CA GLU A 4 -1.16 10.98 13.34
C GLU A 4 0.15 10.71 14.08
N GLN A 5 0.84 9.61 13.75
CA GLN A 5 2.10 9.24 14.39
C GLN A 5 3.33 9.83 13.69
N ALA A 6 3.19 10.25 12.43
CA ALA A 6 4.28 10.82 11.68
C ALA A 6 4.63 12.24 12.12
N ASP A 7 5.90 12.59 12.02
CA ASP A 7 6.41 13.89 12.43
C ASP A 7 5.73 15.04 11.68
N ALA A 8 5.74 16.22 12.31
CA ALA A 8 5.10 17.43 11.77
C ALA A 8 5.76 17.91 10.46
N ASP A 9 6.97 17.45 10.15
CA ASP A 9 7.72 17.74 8.92
C ASP A 9 8.15 16.47 8.18
N ALA A 10 7.48 15.34 8.41
CA ALA A 10 7.78 14.08 7.74
C ALA A 10 7.73 14.18 6.19
N ILE A 11 8.57 13.39 5.54
CA ILE A 11 8.54 13.19 4.08
C ILE A 11 7.85 11.85 3.81
N PHE A 12 6.75 11.91 3.08
CA PHE A 12 6.05 10.73 2.61
C PHE A 12 6.45 10.43 1.17
N THR A 13 6.66 9.15 0.89
CA THR A 13 6.76 8.64 -0.48
C THR A 13 5.66 7.60 -0.67
N VAL A 14 5.02 7.59 -1.84
CA VAL A 14 3.82 6.76 -2.04
C VAL A 14 3.87 6.01 -3.34
N ASP A 15 3.59 4.72 -3.29
CA ASP A 15 3.57 3.88 -4.47
C ASP A 15 2.35 4.20 -5.32
N VAL A 16 2.55 4.18 -6.64
CA VAL A 16 1.43 4.17 -7.59
C VAL A 16 0.63 2.88 -7.38
N GLY A 17 -0.64 3.05 -7.02
CA GLY A 17 -1.48 1.99 -6.46
C GLY A 17 -2.46 2.57 -5.45
N THR A 18 -3.15 1.70 -4.71
CA THR A 18 -3.99 2.12 -3.58
C THR A 18 -3.27 2.99 -2.54
N PRO A 19 -1.94 2.89 -2.30
CA PRO A 19 -1.25 3.83 -1.41
C PRO A 19 -1.36 5.29 -1.84
N THR A 20 -1.35 5.58 -3.15
CA THR A 20 -1.57 6.94 -3.68
C THR A 20 -2.97 7.46 -3.33
N LEU A 21 -4.00 6.63 -3.44
CA LEU A 21 -5.38 7.00 -3.08
C LEU A 21 -5.48 7.34 -1.59
N TRP A 22 -4.92 6.48 -0.75
CA TRP A 22 -4.97 6.65 0.71
C TRP A 22 -4.17 7.85 1.18
N ALA A 23 -2.97 8.03 0.64
CA ALA A 23 -2.16 9.20 0.94
C ALA A 23 -2.87 10.50 0.58
N ALA A 24 -3.44 10.59 -0.62
CA ALA A 24 -4.13 11.79 -1.08
C ALA A 24 -5.39 12.12 -0.26
N ARG A 25 -6.02 11.13 0.37
CA ARG A 25 -7.25 11.32 1.15
C ARG A 25 -7.02 11.51 2.65
N TYR A 26 -5.98 10.90 3.21
CA TYR A 26 -5.82 10.76 4.67
C TYR A 26 -4.56 11.42 5.24
N LEU A 27 -3.58 11.82 4.43
CA LEU A 27 -2.44 12.60 4.93
C LEU A 27 -2.83 14.08 5.07
N HIS A 28 -2.70 14.61 6.28
CA HIS A 28 -2.89 16.03 6.56
C HIS A 28 -1.59 16.79 6.27
N MET A 29 -1.58 17.51 5.15
CA MET A 29 -0.48 18.38 4.77
C MET A 29 -0.57 19.71 5.51
N ASN A 30 0.56 20.18 6.03
CA ASN A 30 0.63 21.34 6.93
C ASN A 30 1.65 22.41 6.47
N GLY A 31 2.10 22.32 5.22
CA GLY A 31 3.14 23.20 4.64
C GLY A 31 4.58 22.83 5.00
N LYS A 32 4.79 21.91 5.96
CA LYS A 32 6.13 21.38 6.32
C LYS A 32 6.34 19.95 5.84
N ARG A 33 5.29 19.12 5.92
CA ARG A 33 5.29 17.77 5.34
C ARG A 33 5.48 17.82 3.83
N SER A 34 6.14 16.81 3.29
CA SER A 34 6.36 16.65 1.85
C SER A 34 5.75 15.34 1.38
N LEU A 35 5.23 15.32 0.14
CA LEU A 35 4.64 14.13 -0.47
C LEU A 35 5.28 13.91 -1.84
N LEU A 36 5.97 12.78 -2.00
CA LEU A 36 6.63 12.37 -3.23
C LEU A 36 5.92 11.13 -3.79
N GLY A 37 5.82 11.07 -5.11
CA GLY A 37 5.25 9.92 -5.81
C GLY A 37 5.46 10.05 -7.31
N SER A 38 5.32 8.94 -8.04
CA SER A 38 5.38 8.94 -9.51
C SER A 38 4.05 9.42 -10.12
N PHE A 39 3.59 10.62 -9.75
CA PHE A 39 2.22 11.07 -10.05
C PHE A 39 1.96 11.35 -11.54
N ASN A 40 2.97 11.86 -12.25
CA ASN A 40 2.84 12.16 -13.68
C ASN A 40 3.20 10.96 -14.55
N HIS A 41 4.29 10.25 -14.22
CA HIS A 41 4.72 9.10 -15.01
C HIS A 41 3.88 7.84 -14.73
N GLY A 42 3.34 7.70 -13.51
CA GLY A 42 2.51 6.57 -13.14
C GLY A 42 3.28 5.27 -12.92
N SER A 43 4.60 5.34 -12.67
CA SER A 43 5.40 4.12 -12.42
C SER A 43 5.12 3.54 -11.04
N MET A 44 4.86 2.23 -11.00
CA MET A 44 4.87 1.45 -9.76
C MET A 44 6.28 1.36 -9.16
N ALA A 45 6.35 0.84 -7.93
CA ALA A 45 7.58 0.59 -7.18
C ALA A 45 8.40 1.85 -6.86
N ASN A 46 7.78 3.03 -6.93
CA ASN A 46 8.48 4.30 -6.81
C ASN A 46 8.70 4.71 -5.35
N ALA A 47 7.90 4.23 -4.39
CA ALA A 47 7.97 4.68 -3.00
C ALA A 47 9.34 4.41 -2.39
N LEU A 48 9.82 3.17 -2.46
CA LEU A 48 11.06 2.77 -1.78
C LEU A 48 12.32 3.45 -2.35
N PRO A 49 12.55 3.50 -3.67
CA PRO A 49 13.68 4.23 -4.23
C PRO A 49 13.62 5.74 -3.98
N GLN A 50 12.43 6.34 -4.01
CA GLN A 50 12.26 7.75 -3.67
C GLN A 50 12.54 8.00 -2.18
N ALA A 51 12.16 7.08 -1.30
CA ALA A 51 12.45 7.17 0.14
C ALA A 51 13.94 7.08 0.43
N LEU A 52 14.69 6.23 -0.28
CA LEU A 52 16.15 6.15 -0.22
C LEU A 52 16.78 7.51 -0.53
N GLY A 53 16.42 8.12 -1.66
CA GLY A 53 16.92 9.43 -2.05
C GLY A 53 16.52 10.53 -1.05
N ALA A 54 15.25 10.57 -0.65
CA ALA A 54 14.75 11.56 0.31
C ALA A 54 15.46 11.46 1.67
N LYS A 55 15.70 10.24 2.16
CA LYS A 55 16.35 10.05 3.46
C LYS A 55 17.84 10.35 3.41
N ALA A 56 18.51 10.08 2.30
CA ALA A 56 19.90 10.45 2.10
C ALA A 56 20.11 11.98 2.07
N GLU A 57 19.21 12.71 1.41
CA GLU A 57 19.26 14.18 1.33
C GLU A 57 18.81 14.86 2.64
N HIS A 58 17.85 14.26 3.34
CA HIS A 58 17.30 14.81 4.59
C HIS A 58 17.48 13.83 5.76
N PRO A 59 18.73 13.66 6.26
CA PRO A 59 19.05 12.68 7.30
C PRO A 59 18.33 12.92 8.63
N ASP A 60 17.96 14.17 8.93
CA ASP A 60 17.28 14.52 10.18
C ASP A 60 15.76 14.40 10.12
N ARG A 61 15.16 14.37 8.92
CA ARG A 61 13.71 14.27 8.75
C ARG A 61 13.25 12.83 8.73
N GLN A 62 12.12 12.54 9.35
CA GLN A 62 11.47 11.24 9.22
C GLN A 62 11.00 11.01 7.77
N VAL A 63 11.31 9.83 7.23
CA VAL A 63 10.85 9.40 5.91
C VAL A 63 9.98 8.17 6.05
N VAL A 64 8.75 8.26 5.54
CA VAL A 64 7.76 7.19 5.56
C VAL A 64 7.44 6.78 4.11
N ALA A 65 7.69 5.51 3.78
CA ALA A 65 7.36 4.93 2.49
C ALA A 65 6.05 4.14 2.60
N LEU A 66 5.04 4.57 1.85
CA LEU A 66 3.74 3.90 1.73
C LEU A 66 3.77 3.04 0.47
N CYS A 67 4.09 1.76 0.65
CA CYS A 67 4.33 0.83 -0.45
C CYS A 67 3.13 -0.09 -0.69
N GLY A 68 2.85 -0.43 -1.93
CA GLY A 68 2.01 -1.60 -2.22
C GLY A 68 2.87 -2.87 -2.14
N ASP A 69 2.29 -4.02 -1.81
CA ASP A 69 2.98 -5.31 -1.91
C ASP A 69 3.51 -5.61 -3.33
N GLY A 70 2.71 -5.31 -4.35
CA GLY A 70 3.11 -5.39 -5.75
C GLY A 70 4.26 -4.43 -6.10
N GLY A 71 4.20 -3.17 -5.62
CA GLY A 71 5.25 -2.19 -5.86
C GLY A 71 6.56 -2.54 -5.15
N LEU A 72 6.47 -2.92 -3.88
CA LEU A 72 7.63 -3.36 -3.09
C LEU A 72 8.32 -4.58 -3.70
N SER A 73 7.55 -5.57 -4.16
CA SER A 73 8.12 -6.80 -4.73
C SER A 73 8.87 -6.56 -6.05
N MET A 74 8.49 -5.56 -6.85
CA MET A 74 9.17 -5.22 -8.10
C MET A 74 10.62 -4.76 -7.91
N LEU A 75 10.91 -4.05 -6.81
CA LEU A 75 12.25 -3.52 -6.49
C LEU A 75 12.71 -3.95 -5.09
N LEU A 76 12.36 -5.18 -4.69
CA LEU A 76 12.60 -5.71 -3.34
C LEU A 76 14.08 -5.67 -2.91
N GLY A 77 15.01 -5.75 -3.87
CA GLY A 77 16.45 -5.67 -3.63
C GLY A 77 16.89 -4.39 -2.90
N ASP A 78 16.12 -3.31 -2.98
CA ASP A 78 16.44 -2.05 -2.29
C ASP A 78 16.30 -2.12 -0.76
N LEU A 79 15.68 -3.17 -0.21
CA LEU A 79 15.81 -3.46 1.22
C LEU A 79 17.28 -3.65 1.63
N LEU A 80 18.12 -4.25 0.76
CA LEU A 80 19.54 -4.40 1.04
C LEU A 80 20.27 -3.05 0.98
N SER A 81 19.87 -2.16 0.07
CA SER A 81 20.36 -0.78 -0.02
C SER A 81 20.07 -0.01 1.28
N ILE A 82 18.83 -0.10 1.80
CA ILE A 82 18.44 0.52 3.07
C ILE A 82 19.31 0.01 4.21
N ARG A 83 19.51 -1.30 4.28
CA ARG A 83 20.32 -1.92 5.34
C ARG A 83 21.80 -1.52 5.23
N GLN A 84 22.36 -1.50 4.02
CA GLN A 84 23.75 -1.17 3.74
C GLN A 84 24.06 0.29 4.07
N LEU A 85 23.17 1.21 3.72
CA LEU A 85 23.31 2.65 3.98
C LEU A 85 22.84 3.06 5.38
N ASN A 86 22.27 2.13 6.14
CA ASN A 86 21.72 2.36 7.48
C ASN A 86 20.72 3.53 7.53
N LEU A 87 19.86 3.64 6.52
CA LEU A 87 18.89 4.73 6.40
C LEU A 87 17.61 4.38 7.20
N PRO A 88 17.23 5.15 8.24
CA PRO A 88 16.11 4.79 9.11
C PRO A 88 14.75 5.16 8.50
N ILE A 89 14.42 4.52 7.38
CA ILE A 89 13.16 4.68 6.65
C ILE A 89 12.07 3.83 7.32
N LYS A 90 10.86 4.39 7.44
CA LYS A 90 9.66 3.69 7.94
C LYS A 90 8.85 3.20 6.75
N MET A 91 8.91 1.91 6.46
CA MET A 91 8.18 1.29 5.34
C MET A 91 6.86 0.73 5.85
N VAL A 92 5.75 1.17 5.28
CA VAL A 92 4.41 0.64 5.55
C VAL A 92 3.90 -0.01 4.27
N VAL A 93 3.72 -1.33 4.29
CA VAL A 93 3.27 -2.11 3.15
C VAL A 93 1.79 -2.39 3.30
N PHE A 94 1.01 -1.97 2.29
CA PHE A 94 -0.38 -2.35 2.13
C PHE A 94 -0.42 -3.69 1.42
N ASN A 95 -0.46 -4.78 2.19
CA ASN A 95 -0.39 -6.15 1.70
C ASN A 95 -1.81 -6.69 1.52
N ASN A 96 -2.33 -6.62 0.32
CA ASN A 96 -3.67 -7.14 -0.02
C ASN A 96 -3.60 -8.35 -0.95
N SER A 97 -2.38 -8.83 -1.24
CA SER A 97 -2.09 -9.92 -2.17
C SER A 97 -2.71 -9.69 -3.55
N SER A 98 -2.67 -8.43 -4.03
CA SER A 98 -3.27 -8.04 -5.30
C SER A 98 -2.70 -6.74 -5.92
N LEU A 99 -2.74 -6.66 -7.26
CA LEU A 99 -2.60 -5.41 -8.00
C LEU A 99 -3.92 -4.62 -8.00
N GLY A 100 -4.30 -4.10 -6.82
CA GLY A 100 -5.66 -3.67 -6.50
C GLY A 100 -6.29 -2.60 -7.41
N PHE A 101 -5.53 -1.65 -7.95
CA PHE A 101 -6.11 -0.67 -8.89
C PHE A 101 -6.48 -1.29 -10.23
N VAL A 102 -5.61 -2.13 -10.78
CA VAL A 102 -5.87 -2.83 -12.05
C VAL A 102 -7.04 -3.78 -11.89
N ASP A 103 -7.10 -4.49 -10.77
CA ASP A 103 -8.21 -5.39 -10.42
C ASP A 103 -9.55 -4.64 -10.40
N MET A 104 -9.58 -3.48 -9.73
CA MET A 104 -10.77 -2.63 -9.65
C MET A 104 -11.18 -2.07 -11.02
N GLU A 105 -10.24 -1.61 -11.84
CA GLU A 105 -10.51 -1.09 -13.18
C GLU A 105 -11.07 -2.16 -14.12
N MET A 106 -10.54 -3.40 -14.04
CA MET A 106 -11.07 -4.55 -14.77
C MET A 106 -12.51 -4.85 -14.37
N LYS A 107 -12.80 -4.92 -13.05
CA LYS A 107 -14.16 -5.13 -12.52
C LYS A 107 -15.12 -4.03 -12.93
N ALA A 108 -14.71 -2.78 -12.80
CA ALA A 108 -15.51 -1.61 -13.19
C ALA A 108 -15.80 -1.59 -14.70
N SER A 109 -14.92 -2.20 -15.50
CA SER A 109 -15.08 -2.37 -16.94
C SER A 109 -15.82 -3.66 -17.34
N GLY A 110 -16.24 -4.48 -16.37
CA GLY A 110 -17.00 -5.72 -16.58
C GLY A 110 -16.15 -6.93 -16.97
N TYR A 111 -14.83 -6.87 -16.79
CA TYR A 111 -13.94 -8.01 -16.97
C TYR A 111 -13.84 -8.84 -15.70
N VAL A 112 -13.62 -10.15 -15.86
CA VAL A 112 -13.09 -10.98 -14.77
C VAL A 112 -11.60 -10.68 -14.68
N PRO A 113 -11.08 -10.25 -13.52
CA PRO A 113 -9.66 -9.90 -13.39
C PRO A 113 -8.73 -11.05 -13.77
N HIS A 114 -7.60 -10.70 -14.36
CA HIS A 114 -6.55 -11.64 -14.71
C HIS A 114 -5.18 -10.97 -14.54
N GLY A 115 -4.22 -11.71 -13.97
CA GLY A 115 -2.87 -11.20 -13.71
C GLY A 115 -2.78 -10.19 -12.56
N THR A 116 -3.82 -10.08 -11.74
CA THR A 116 -3.90 -9.14 -10.60
C THR A 116 -3.76 -9.82 -9.24
N ASP A 117 -3.74 -11.15 -9.21
CA ASP A 117 -3.53 -11.94 -7.99
C ASP A 117 -2.04 -12.05 -7.69
N LEU A 118 -1.66 -11.73 -6.44
CA LEU A 118 -0.32 -12.01 -5.91
C LEU A 118 -0.43 -13.16 -4.91
N HIS A 119 0.65 -13.94 -4.78
CA HIS A 119 0.73 -14.94 -3.71
C HIS A 119 0.92 -14.26 -2.36
N GLU A 120 0.22 -14.76 -1.34
CA GLU A 120 0.39 -14.30 0.03
C GLU A 120 1.87 -14.34 0.41
N THR A 121 2.39 -13.20 0.84
CA THR A 121 3.81 -13.01 1.12
C THR A 121 3.98 -12.35 2.49
N ASN A 122 4.95 -12.82 3.26
CA ASN A 122 5.32 -12.24 4.55
C ASN A 122 6.51 -11.29 4.39
N PHE A 123 6.21 -10.01 4.14
CA PHE A 123 7.24 -8.98 3.94
C PHE A 123 7.96 -8.64 5.24
N ALA A 124 7.30 -8.75 6.40
CA ALA A 124 7.97 -8.59 7.69
C ALA A 124 9.06 -9.66 7.89
N GLY A 125 8.78 -10.92 7.52
CA GLY A 125 9.77 -12.01 7.54
C GLY A 125 10.94 -11.76 6.58
N ILE A 126 10.66 -11.25 5.38
CA ILE A 126 11.70 -10.86 4.41
C ILE A 126 12.57 -9.74 4.97
N ALA A 127 11.96 -8.70 5.55
CA ALA A 127 12.69 -7.59 6.17
C ALA A 127 13.62 -8.07 7.30
N LEU A 128 13.12 -8.97 8.17
CA LEU A 128 13.93 -9.59 9.21
C LEU A 128 15.12 -10.36 8.62
N GLY A 129 14.90 -11.12 7.55
CA GLY A 129 15.98 -11.82 6.82
C GLY A 129 17.02 -10.88 6.20
N ALA A 130 16.61 -9.66 5.82
CA ALA A 130 17.48 -8.59 5.34
C ALA A 130 18.16 -7.79 6.49
N GLY A 131 17.93 -8.15 7.75
CA GLY A 131 18.48 -7.46 8.92
C GLY A 131 17.78 -6.12 9.23
N ILE A 132 16.53 -5.96 8.82
CA ILE A 132 15.65 -4.82 9.09
C ILE A 132 14.56 -5.27 10.07
N LEU A 133 14.14 -4.41 11.00
CA LEU A 133 13.02 -4.74 11.88
C LEU A 133 11.75 -4.95 11.04
N GLY A 134 11.21 -6.17 11.03
CA GLY A 134 9.93 -6.50 10.41
C GLY A 134 8.82 -6.64 11.44
N LEU A 135 7.68 -5.99 11.21
CA LEU A 135 6.47 -6.08 12.02
C LEU A 135 5.31 -6.52 11.13
N ARG A 136 4.72 -7.68 11.39
CA ARG A 136 3.51 -8.15 10.72
C ARG A 136 2.29 -7.68 11.51
N VAL A 137 1.28 -7.18 10.82
CA VAL A 137 -0.02 -6.78 11.38
C VAL A 137 -1.10 -7.50 10.60
N GLU A 138 -1.86 -8.36 11.27
CA GLU A 138 -2.95 -9.14 10.64
C GLU A 138 -4.32 -8.72 11.18
N ASN A 139 -4.36 -8.11 12.36
CA ASN A 139 -5.58 -7.59 12.98
C ASN A 139 -5.49 -6.06 13.15
N ALA A 140 -6.62 -5.37 12.95
CA ALA A 140 -6.66 -3.91 13.03
C ALA A 140 -6.28 -3.37 14.43
N GLU A 141 -6.57 -4.14 15.48
CA GLU A 141 -6.27 -3.83 16.87
C GLU A 141 -4.76 -3.81 17.19
N GLU A 142 -3.95 -4.50 16.38
CA GLU A 142 -2.49 -4.57 16.53
C GLU A 142 -1.79 -3.36 15.89
N LEU A 143 -2.43 -2.73 14.91
CA LEU A 143 -1.87 -1.63 14.13
C LEU A 143 -1.37 -0.45 14.99
N PRO A 144 -2.10 0.05 16.01
CA PRO A 144 -1.63 1.17 16.82
C PRO A 144 -0.30 0.87 17.52
N ALA A 145 -0.15 -0.34 18.06
CA ALA A 145 1.03 -0.78 18.78
C ALA A 145 2.22 -1.01 17.83
N ALA A 146 1.97 -1.61 16.66
CA ALA A 146 2.98 -1.84 15.64
C ALA A 146 3.53 -0.52 15.08
N LEU A 147 2.66 0.44 14.76
CA LEU A 147 3.07 1.77 14.31
C LEU A 147 3.93 2.47 15.37
N ARG A 148 3.49 2.47 16.65
CA ARG A 148 4.26 3.12 17.73
C ARG A 148 5.67 2.54 17.82
N LYS A 149 5.77 1.20 17.85
CA LYS A 149 7.06 0.50 17.88
C LYS A 149 7.94 0.84 16.67
N ALA A 150 7.36 0.97 15.49
CA ALA A 150 8.12 1.28 14.28
C ALA A 150 8.65 2.72 14.24
N PHE A 151 7.82 3.67 14.68
CA PHE A 151 8.15 5.09 14.67
C PHE A 151 9.15 5.44 15.79
N ASP A 152 9.07 4.78 16.95
CA ASP A 152 10.04 4.91 18.06
C ASP A 152 11.39 4.21 17.77
N HIS A 153 11.45 3.30 16.81
CA HIS A 153 12.69 2.59 16.47
C HIS A 153 13.69 3.53 15.79
N LEU A 154 14.96 3.52 16.19
CA LEU A 154 15.98 4.40 15.59
C LEU A 154 16.48 3.93 14.21
N GLY A 155 16.21 2.69 13.82
CA GLY A 155 16.64 2.10 12.55
C GLY A 155 15.54 2.01 11.48
N PRO A 156 15.84 1.35 10.34
CA PRO A 156 14.84 1.02 9.34
C PRO A 156 13.82 0.01 9.89
N VAL A 157 12.56 0.20 9.53
CA VAL A 157 11.47 -0.71 9.92
C VAL A 157 10.56 -0.96 8.73
N LEU A 158 10.16 -2.21 8.53
CA LEU A 158 9.09 -2.59 7.62
C LEU A 158 7.88 -3.09 8.42
N ILE A 159 6.73 -2.49 8.15
CA ILE A 159 5.44 -2.84 8.73
C ILE A 159 4.61 -3.45 7.61
N ASP A 160 4.41 -4.75 7.67
CA ASP A 160 3.61 -5.55 6.74
C ASP A 160 2.16 -5.60 7.24
N VAL A 161 1.30 -4.75 6.69
CA VAL A 161 -0.11 -4.64 7.10
C VAL A 161 -0.96 -5.46 6.13
N VAL A 162 -1.48 -6.58 6.60
CA VAL A 162 -2.43 -7.39 5.84
C VAL A 162 -3.75 -6.63 5.77
N THR A 163 -4.13 -6.22 4.56
CA THR A 163 -5.31 -5.41 4.27
C THR A 163 -6.30 -6.22 3.44
N ALA A 164 -7.57 -5.79 3.43
CA ALA A 164 -8.57 -6.50 2.67
C ALA A 164 -8.30 -6.40 1.16
N LYS A 165 -8.42 -7.55 0.47
CA LYS A 165 -8.23 -7.63 -0.99
C LYS A 165 -9.27 -6.85 -1.80
N GLN A 166 -10.44 -6.60 -1.22
CA GLN A 166 -11.61 -6.05 -1.89
C GLN A 166 -12.09 -4.74 -1.25
N GLU A 167 -11.25 -3.70 -1.23
CA GLU A 167 -11.69 -2.35 -0.86
C GLU A 167 -12.11 -1.56 -2.09
N LEU A 168 -13.39 -1.18 -2.15
CA LEU A 168 -13.87 -0.29 -3.19
C LEU A 168 -13.38 1.13 -2.89
N GLY A 169 -12.34 1.55 -3.61
CA GLY A 169 -11.99 2.96 -3.78
C GLY A 169 -13.06 3.66 -4.60
N ILE A 170 -14.27 3.81 -4.06
CA ILE A 170 -15.41 4.42 -4.77
C ILE A 170 -14.99 5.84 -5.20
N PRO A 171 -14.95 6.12 -6.52
CA PRO A 171 -14.78 7.49 -6.99
C PRO A 171 -15.98 8.31 -6.48
N PRO A 172 -15.80 9.57 -6.08
CA PRO A 172 -16.88 10.40 -5.51
C PRO A 172 -18.11 10.56 -6.43
N LYS A 173 -18.02 10.17 -7.70
CA LYS A 173 -19.17 10.06 -8.61
C LYS A 173 -19.16 8.69 -9.29
N ILE A 174 -20.08 7.81 -8.90
CA ILE A 174 -20.37 6.57 -9.64
C ILE A 174 -21.02 6.97 -10.97
N LYS A 175 -20.34 6.71 -12.08
CA LYS A 175 -20.94 6.90 -13.41
C LYS A 175 -21.85 5.71 -13.72
N LEU A 176 -22.97 5.95 -14.40
CA LEU A 176 -23.92 4.91 -14.83
C LEU A 176 -23.23 3.76 -15.62
N ALA A 177 -22.16 4.08 -16.36
CA ALA A 177 -21.36 3.10 -17.10
C ALA A 177 -20.58 2.16 -16.16
N GLN A 178 -20.01 2.66 -15.06
CA GLN A 178 -19.29 1.84 -14.08
C GLN A 178 -20.26 0.94 -13.31
N ALA A 179 -21.47 1.42 -12.99
CA ALA A 179 -22.51 0.59 -12.38
C ALA A 179 -22.90 -0.58 -13.30
N LYS A 180 -23.08 -0.33 -14.61
CA LYS A 180 -23.35 -1.38 -15.61
C LYS A 180 -22.19 -2.37 -15.74
N GLY A 181 -20.95 -1.86 -15.80
CA GLY A 181 -19.75 -2.70 -15.88
C GLY A 181 -19.60 -3.61 -14.65
N PHE A 182 -19.84 -3.07 -13.47
CA PHE A 182 -19.81 -3.84 -12.22
C PHE A 182 -20.89 -4.93 -12.17
N SER A 183 -22.11 -4.65 -12.62
CA SER A 183 -23.16 -5.68 -12.77
C SER A 183 -22.77 -6.78 -13.75
N LEU A 184 -22.11 -6.42 -14.85
CA LEU A 184 -21.61 -7.39 -15.83
C LEU A 184 -20.49 -8.26 -15.24
N TYR A 185 -19.57 -7.67 -14.46
CA TYR A 185 -18.55 -8.41 -13.70
C TYR A 185 -19.20 -9.43 -12.76
N MET A 186 -20.18 -9.04 -11.95
CA MET A 186 -20.84 -9.96 -11.00
C MET A 186 -21.44 -11.17 -11.72
N MET A 187 -22.12 -10.97 -12.85
CA MET A 187 -22.67 -12.08 -13.65
C MET A 187 -21.56 -12.99 -14.19
N ARG A 188 -20.49 -12.41 -14.74
CA ARG A 188 -19.36 -13.18 -15.31
C ARG A 188 -18.58 -13.93 -14.25
N ALA A 189 -18.35 -13.35 -13.07
CA ALA A 189 -17.66 -13.99 -11.96
C ALA A 189 -18.42 -15.23 -11.46
N ILE A 190 -19.75 -15.16 -11.38
CA ILE A 190 -20.58 -16.33 -11.04
C ILE A 190 -20.45 -17.41 -12.11
N MET A 191 -20.58 -17.04 -13.39
CA MET A 191 -20.47 -17.98 -14.51
C MET A 191 -19.07 -18.62 -14.63
N SER A 192 -18.01 -17.91 -14.22
CA SER A 192 -16.63 -18.40 -14.27
C SER A 192 -16.21 -19.16 -13.01
N GLY A 193 -17.13 -19.48 -12.09
CA GLY A 193 -16.83 -20.21 -10.85
C GLY A 193 -16.15 -19.37 -9.75
N ARG A 194 -16.06 -18.05 -9.92
CA ARG A 194 -15.48 -17.08 -8.96
C ARG A 194 -16.56 -16.40 -8.10
N GLY A 195 -17.67 -17.08 -7.82
CA GLY A 195 -18.78 -16.54 -7.03
C GLY A 195 -18.41 -16.17 -5.60
N SER A 196 -17.38 -16.80 -5.03
CA SER A 196 -16.83 -16.46 -3.71
C SER A 196 -16.22 -15.05 -3.65
N GLU A 197 -15.63 -14.54 -4.73
CA GLU A 197 -15.07 -13.19 -4.78
C GLU A 197 -16.17 -12.11 -4.67
N VAL A 198 -17.36 -12.38 -5.20
CA VAL A 198 -18.53 -11.49 -5.09
C VAL A 198 -19.02 -11.43 -3.64
N LEU A 199 -19.03 -12.57 -2.95
CA LEU A 199 -19.42 -12.65 -1.53
C LEU A 199 -18.43 -11.92 -0.61
N GLU A 200 -17.14 -12.08 -0.84
CA GLU A 200 -16.11 -11.37 -0.05
C GLU A 200 -16.18 -9.86 -0.27
N LEU A 201 -16.34 -9.40 -1.52
CA LEU A 201 -16.52 -7.98 -1.79
C LEU A 201 -17.76 -7.39 -1.09
N ALA A 202 -18.88 -8.13 -1.02
CA ALA A 202 -20.05 -7.69 -0.27
C ALA A 202 -19.78 -7.59 1.25
N LYS A 203 -19.11 -8.59 1.83
CA LYS A 203 -18.77 -8.60 3.27
C LYS A 203 -17.82 -7.47 3.64
N THR A 204 -16.78 -7.22 2.84
CA THR A 204 -15.77 -6.19 3.13
C THR A 204 -16.36 -4.78 3.14
N ASN A 205 -17.35 -4.51 2.29
CA ASN A 205 -17.93 -3.16 2.14
C ASN A 205 -19.21 -2.92 2.99
N LEU A 206 -19.73 -3.95 3.68
CA LEU A 206 -20.87 -3.84 4.61
C LEU A 206 -20.44 -3.67 6.08
N ARG A 207 -19.13 -3.62 6.35
CA ARG A 207 -18.55 -3.50 7.68
C ARG A 207 -18.19 -2.07 8.02
#